data_AF-A0A078AGS6-F1
#
_entry.id   AF-A0A078AGS6-F1
#
_cell.length_a   1.000
_cell.length_b   1.000
_cell.length_c   1.000
_cell.angle_alpha   90.00
_cell.angle_beta   90.00
_cell.angle_gamma   90.00
#
_symmetry.space_group_name_H-M   'P 1'
#
loop_
_entity.id
_entity.type
_entity.pdbx_description
1 polymer ?
#
loop_
_entity_poly.entity_id
_entity_poly.type
_entity_poly.pdbx_seq_one_letter_code
_entity_poly.pdbx_strand_id
1 'polypeptide(L)'
;MGGACCAGTRDKINYGKDRGSEMCGIVQQNMKTRMVNARMGIQSAKKKVKEKFNVAKLKARGYTQLYCDVLDESEFEFLTKFEQENFQMCKVTLDSFEKALKEFVEKEETKFISKDQIVESFKTRKYLLEVENEYSLSYGMLTHPIFQKEPDLIYIPYLQLVAILYSASTFKMKAVSFYQMVKVENTNRIPKDDPFLVEYLRKLLEISYIMALSLYNEFNEDEQNHKDTREFDFMVEDQDLIFKHIYSEFIEGLFGRDLKLAEEVFVHRFEREEQKNYLQPWELRKIINKHRLDIEAQKRDKINANQ
;
A
#
# COMPACT_ATOMS: atom_id res chain seq x y z
N MET A 1 36.34 -29.79 -79.02
CA MET A 1 35.90 -28.57 -78.32
C MET A 1 34.59 -28.88 -77.62
N GLY A 2 34.51 -28.72 -76.30
CA GLY A 2 33.24 -28.86 -75.59
C GLY A 2 33.42 -28.99 -74.09
N GLY A 3 32.82 -28.06 -73.35
CA GLY A 3 32.37 -28.32 -71.98
C GLY A 3 33.13 -27.62 -70.86
N ALA A 4 33.08 -26.29 -70.79
CA ALA A 4 33.37 -25.57 -69.54
C ALA A 4 32.72 -24.17 -69.53
N CYS A 5 31.39 -24.07 -69.32
CA CYS A 5 30.73 -22.75 -69.17
C CYS A 5 29.50 -22.70 -68.24
N CYS A 6 29.17 -23.75 -67.47
CA CYS A 6 27.87 -23.76 -66.75
C CYS A 6 27.92 -24.02 -65.23
N ALA A 7 29.09 -24.20 -64.61
CA ALA A 7 29.16 -24.46 -63.17
C ALA A 7 28.97 -23.18 -62.32
N GLY A 8 29.67 -22.09 -62.65
CA GLY A 8 29.67 -20.86 -61.85
C GLY A 8 28.35 -20.05 -61.86
N THR A 9 27.45 -20.31 -62.80
CA THR A 9 26.15 -19.60 -62.90
C THR A 9 25.12 -20.21 -61.96
N ARG A 10 25.16 -21.53 -61.76
CA ARG A 10 24.23 -22.26 -60.89
C ARG A 10 24.49 -21.98 -59.41
N ASP A 11 25.75 -21.92 -59.02
CA ASP A 11 26.14 -21.59 -57.63
C ASP A 11 25.78 -20.15 -57.25
N LYS A 12 25.91 -19.20 -58.19
CA LYS A 12 25.46 -17.81 -57.98
C LYS A 12 23.94 -17.69 -57.85
N ILE A 13 23.19 -18.49 -58.61
CA ILE A 13 21.72 -18.52 -58.52
C ILE A 13 21.27 -19.15 -57.19
N ASN A 14 21.92 -20.22 -56.74
CA ASN A 14 21.63 -20.86 -55.46
C ASN A 14 21.97 -19.93 -54.30
N TYR A 15 23.14 -19.29 -54.32
CA TYR A 15 23.54 -18.30 -53.30
C TYR A 15 22.57 -17.11 -53.24
N GLY A 16 22.07 -16.62 -54.39
CA GLY A 16 21.06 -15.57 -54.44
C GLY A 16 19.70 -16.00 -53.88
N LYS A 17 19.29 -17.26 -54.09
CA LYS A 17 18.06 -17.83 -53.53
C LYS A 17 18.16 -18.00 -52.01
N ASP A 18 19.27 -18.54 -51.51
CA ASP A 18 19.47 -18.78 -50.09
C ASP A 18 19.52 -17.45 -49.31
N ARG A 19 20.26 -16.46 -49.82
CA ARG A 19 20.32 -15.12 -49.23
C ARG A 19 18.98 -14.38 -49.33
N GLY A 20 18.23 -14.55 -50.42
CA GLY A 20 16.89 -13.98 -50.57
C GLY A 20 15.89 -14.57 -49.58
N SER A 21 15.97 -15.89 -49.35
CA SER A 21 15.17 -16.60 -48.35
C SER A 21 15.50 -16.15 -46.93
N GLU A 22 16.79 -16.01 -46.60
CA GLU A 22 17.27 -15.54 -45.31
C GLU A 22 16.81 -14.10 -45.02
N MET A 23 16.99 -13.19 -45.99
CA MET A 23 16.53 -11.80 -45.85
C MET A 23 15.00 -11.71 -45.71
N CYS A 24 14.25 -12.55 -46.44
CA CYS A 24 12.79 -12.64 -46.29
C CYS A 24 12.40 -13.12 -44.87
N GLY A 25 13.11 -14.13 -44.35
CA GLY A 25 12.94 -14.63 -42.98
C GLY A 25 13.19 -13.55 -41.91
N ILE A 26 14.27 -12.77 -42.07
CA ILE A 26 14.61 -11.66 -41.17
C ILE A 26 13.54 -10.56 -41.22
N VAL A 27 13.05 -10.20 -42.41
CA VAL A 27 11.98 -9.19 -42.57
C VAL A 27 10.67 -9.66 -41.94
N GLN A 28 10.31 -10.94 -42.11
CA GLN A 28 9.11 -11.52 -41.49
C GLN A 28 9.21 -11.56 -39.97
N GLN A 29 10.37 -11.94 -39.40
CA GLN A 29 10.61 -11.89 -37.96
C GLN A 29 10.52 -10.45 -37.43
N ASN A 30 11.15 -9.49 -38.11
CA ASN A 30 11.09 -8.07 -37.72
C ASN A 30 9.65 -7.52 -37.76
N MET A 31 8.84 -7.90 -38.76
CA MET A 31 7.42 -7.54 -38.81
C MET A 31 6.62 -8.17 -37.67
N LYS A 32 6.86 -9.46 -37.36
CA LYS A 32 6.21 -10.14 -36.23
C LYS A 32 6.54 -9.45 -34.91
N THR A 33 7.81 -9.15 -34.65
CA THR A 33 8.25 -8.44 -33.44
C THR A 33 7.62 -7.04 -33.35
N ARG A 34 7.60 -6.28 -34.45
CA ARG A 34 6.93 -4.96 -34.49
C ARG A 34 5.43 -5.05 -34.20
N MET A 35 4.74 -6.05 -34.77
CA MET A 35 3.30 -6.26 -34.50
C MET A 35 3.02 -6.67 -33.05
N VAL A 36 3.86 -7.52 -32.46
CA VAL A 36 3.76 -7.88 -31.03
C VAL A 36 3.96 -6.65 -30.16
N ASN A 37 5.00 -5.85 -30.42
CA ASN A 37 5.27 -4.62 -29.68
C ASN A 37 4.15 -3.59 -29.81
N ALA A 38 3.59 -3.43 -31.02
CA ALA A 38 2.43 -2.56 -31.25
C ALA A 38 1.18 -3.04 -30.51
N ARG A 39 0.91 -4.36 -30.50
CA ARG A 39 -0.21 -4.96 -29.74
C ARG A 39 -0.03 -4.76 -28.24
N MET A 40 1.18 -4.96 -27.73
CA MET A 40 1.53 -4.70 -26.32
C MET A 40 1.34 -3.22 -25.97
N GLY A 41 1.78 -2.29 -26.84
CA GLY A 41 1.57 -0.86 -26.68
C GLY A 41 0.10 -0.44 -26.68
N ILE A 42 -0.72 -1.04 -27.54
CA ILE A 42 -2.18 -0.80 -27.55
C ILE A 42 -2.83 -1.36 -26.28
N GLN A 43 -2.43 -2.54 -25.81
CA GLN A 43 -2.94 -3.11 -24.56
C GLN A 43 -2.56 -2.27 -23.34
N SER A 44 -1.32 -1.79 -23.27
CA SER A 44 -0.88 -0.92 -22.18
C SER A 44 -1.61 0.43 -22.19
N ALA A 45 -1.81 1.03 -23.37
CA ALA A 45 -2.62 2.24 -23.52
C ALA A 45 -4.08 2.02 -23.11
N LYS A 46 -4.72 0.92 -23.55
CA LYS A 46 -6.07 0.55 -23.12
C LYS A 46 -6.17 0.35 -21.60
N LYS A 47 -5.16 -0.28 -20.97
CA LYS A 47 -5.08 -0.45 -19.52
C LYS A 47 -5.04 0.92 -18.82
N LYS A 48 -4.16 1.83 -19.26
CA LYS A 48 -4.05 3.19 -18.72
C LYS A 48 -5.33 4.01 -18.87
N VAL A 49 -6.01 3.94 -20.02
CA VAL A 49 -7.30 4.64 -20.23
C VAL A 49 -8.40 4.08 -19.33
N LYS A 50 -8.49 2.74 -19.22
CA LYS A 50 -9.46 2.07 -18.33
C LYS A 50 -9.20 2.41 -16.86
N GLU A 51 -7.95 2.53 -16.47
CA GLU A 51 -7.54 2.94 -15.13
C GLU A 51 -7.98 4.38 -14.84
N LYS A 52 -7.64 5.34 -15.72
CA LYS A 52 -8.11 6.73 -15.60
C LYS A 52 -9.65 6.83 -15.52
N PHE A 53 -10.36 6.04 -16.32
CA PHE A 53 -11.82 5.99 -16.26
C PHE A 53 -12.34 5.45 -14.92
N ASN A 54 -11.72 4.40 -14.35
CA ASN A 54 -12.12 3.87 -13.04
C ASN A 54 -11.87 4.90 -11.92
N VAL A 55 -10.75 5.62 -11.96
CA VAL A 55 -10.45 6.72 -11.01
C VAL A 55 -11.50 7.82 -11.13
N ALA A 56 -11.83 8.26 -12.35
CA ALA A 56 -12.86 9.25 -12.59
C ALA A 56 -14.25 8.79 -12.09
N LYS A 57 -14.58 7.50 -12.26
CA LYS A 57 -15.81 6.90 -11.75
C LYS A 57 -15.87 6.86 -10.23
N LEU A 58 -14.75 6.61 -9.55
CA LEU A 58 -14.65 6.69 -8.09
C LEU A 58 -14.85 8.13 -7.61
N LYS A 59 -14.18 9.09 -8.24
CA LYS A 59 -14.35 10.53 -7.96
C LYS A 59 -15.80 10.98 -8.14
N ALA A 60 -16.46 10.54 -9.22
CA ALA A 60 -17.87 10.83 -9.47
C ALA A 60 -18.83 10.23 -8.42
N ARG A 61 -18.42 9.16 -7.73
CA ARG A 61 -19.16 8.54 -6.62
C ARG A 61 -18.81 9.16 -5.26
N GLY A 62 -18.01 10.22 -5.24
CA GLY A 62 -17.57 10.88 -4.01
C GLY A 62 -16.38 10.23 -3.32
N TYR A 63 -15.76 9.20 -3.91
CA TYR A 63 -14.53 8.61 -3.36
C TYR A 63 -13.31 9.35 -3.90
N THR A 64 -12.40 9.69 -3.00
CA THR A 64 -11.08 10.21 -3.36
C THR A 64 -10.04 9.11 -3.21
N GLN A 65 -9.25 8.89 -4.25
CA GLN A 65 -7.97 8.20 -4.10
C GLN A 65 -6.99 9.24 -3.56
N LEU A 66 -7.03 9.47 -2.25
CA LEU A 66 -6.13 10.39 -1.57
C LEU A 66 -4.66 10.04 -1.83
N TYR A 67 -4.37 8.78 -2.20
CA TYR A 67 -3.03 8.24 -2.35
C TYR A 67 -2.34 8.56 -3.69
N CYS A 68 -3.07 8.74 -4.79
CA CYS A 68 -2.48 8.75 -6.15
C CYS A 68 -1.81 10.06 -6.58
N ASP A 69 -2.00 11.16 -5.82
CA ASP A 69 -1.49 12.50 -6.17
C ASP A 69 -0.69 13.13 -5.01
N VAL A 70 -0.17 12.31 -4.08
CA VAL A 70 0.57 12.79 -2.90
C VAL A 70 2.01 13.13 -3.26
N LEU A 71 2.44 14.34 -2.88
CA LEU A 71 3.84 14.72 -2.82
C LEU A 71 4.35 14.55 -1.38
N ASP A 72 5.27 13.61 -1.19
CA ASP A 72 5.92 13.36 0.08
C ASP A 72 7.37 13.85 0.01
N GLU A 73 7.67 14.93 0.72
CA GLU A 73 9.02 15.53 0.75
C GLU A 73 9.87 14.98 1.90
N SER A 74 9.40 13.94 2.59
CA SER A 74 10.14 13.32 3.69
C SER A 74 11.17 12.31 3.20
N GLU A 75 12.05 11.90 4.12
CA GLU A 75 13.00 10.79 3.90
C GLU A 75 12.29 9.46 3.54
N PHE A 76 10.97 9.36 3.77
CA PHE A 76 10.15 8.21 3.45
C PHE A 76 9.41 8.32 2.11
N GLU A 77 9.76 9.30 1.25
CA GLU A 77 9.15 9.46 -0.08
C GLU A 77 9.21 8.16 -0.91
N PHE A 78 10.29 7.38 -0.78
CA PHE A 78 10.46 6.12 -1.50
C PHE A 78 9.37 5.10 -1.15
N LEU A 79 8.94 5.01 0.12
CA LEU A 79 7.82 4.18 0.55
C LEU A 79 6.53 4.68 -0.06
N THR A 80 6.33 6.01 -0.02
CA THR A 80 5.14 6.63 -0.58
C THR A 80 5.00 6.31 -2.08
N LYS A 81 6.09 6.43 -2.84
CA LYS A 81 6.16 6.05 -4.27
C LYS A 81 5.89 4.56 -4.50
N PHE A 82 6.55 3.69 -3.73
CA PHE A 82 6.33 2.24 -3.83
C PHE A 82 4.87 1.86 -3.61
N GLU A 83 4.25 2.36 -2.54
CA GLU A 83 2.85 2.12 -2.25
C GLU A 83 1.94 2.66 -3.38
N GLN A 84 2.30 3.80 -4.01
CA GLN A 84 1.46 4.47 -5.02
C GLN A 84 1.39 3.65 -6.29
N GLU A 85 2.53 3.08 -6.67
CA GLU A 85 2.69 2.31 -7.90
C GLU A 85 2.16 0.88 -7.74
N ASN A 86 2.28 0.31 -6.54
CA ASN A 86 2.10 -1.13 -6.35
C ASN A 86 0.82 -1.51 -5.59
N PHE A 87 0.34 -0.72 -4.63
CA PHE A 87 -0.77 -1.14 -3.76
C PHE A 87 -2.10 -1.08 -4.50
N GLN A 88 -2.63 -2.25 -4.88
CA GLN A 88 -3.94 -2.33 -5.53
C GLN A 88 -5.10 -1.99 -4.58
N MET A 89 -4.87 -2.07 -3.27
CA MET A 89 -5.87 -1.74 -2.26
C MET A 89 -6.37 -0.29 -2.35
N CYS A 90 -5.54 0.62 -2.86
CA CYS A 90 -5.90 2.01 -3.19
C CYS A 90 -7.04 2.15 -4.22
N LYS A 91 -7.41 1.05 -4.89
CA LYS A 91 -8.50 0.99 -5.88
C LYS A 91 -9.77 0.35 -5.33
N VAL A 92 -9.69 -0.27 -4.16
CA VAL A 92 -10.83 -0.86 -3.45
C VAL A 92 -11.50 0.24 -2.61
N THR A 93 -12.83 0.35 -2.65
CA THR A 93 -13.54 1.29 -1.79
C THR A 93 -13.59 0.78 -0.35
N LEU A 94 -13.46 1.68 0.63
CA LEU A 94 -13.51 1.32 2.06
C LEU A 94 -14.72 0.44 2.39
N ASP A 95 -15.92 0.87 1.98
CA ASP A 95 -17.17 0.12 2.23
C ASP A 95 -17.17 -1.30 1.63
N SER A 96 -16.52 -1.49 0.47
CA SER A 96 -16.46 -2.82 -0.17
C SER A 96 -15.51 -3.75 0.58
N PHE A 97 -14.45 -3.20 1.16
CA PHE A 97 -13.50 -3.95 1.95
C PHE A 97 -14.11 -4.33 3.30
N GLU A 98 -14.70 -3.35 4.00
CA GLU A 98 -15.38 -3.57 5.28
C GLU A 98 -16.54 -4.55 5.16
N LYS A 99 -17.31 -4.47 4.07
CA LYS A 99 -18.39 -5.43 3.80
C LYS A 99 -17.86 -6.87 3.72
N ALA A 100 -16.72 -7.10 3.06
CA ALA A 100 -16.13 -8.43 2.96
C ALA A 100 -15.75 -8.98 4.34
N LEU A 101 -15.13 -8.15 5.18
CA LEU A 101 -14.77 -8.54 6.54
C LEU A 101 -16.01 -8.75 7.41
N LYS A 102 -17.03 -7.90 7.29
CA LYS A 102 -18.28 -8.01 8.06
C LYS A 102 -19.06 -9.27 7.69
N GLU A 103 -19.18 -9.58 6.41
CA GLU A 103 -19.80 -10.83 5.93
C GLU A 103 -19.11 -12.06 6.54
N PHE A 104 -17.79 -12.04 6.68
CA PHE A 104 -17.03 -13.09 7.34
C PHE A 104 -17.32 -13.14 8.85
N VAL A 105 -17.22 -12.01 9.57
CA VAL A 105 -17.46 -11.93 11.02
C VAL A 105 -18.87 -12.40 11.37
N GLU A 106 -19.88 -12.00 10.60
CA GLU A 106 -21.27 -12.40 10.81
C GLU A 106 -21.50 -13.89 10.57
N LYS A 107 -20.77 -14.49 9.61
CA LYS A 107 -20.90 -15.90 9.25
C LYS A 107 -20.17 -16.83 10.21
N GLU A 108 -18.95 -16.47 10.60
CA GLU A 108 -18.05 -17.32 11.39
C GLU A 108 -18.08 -16.94 12.88
N GLU A 109 -18.81 -15.90 13.26
CA GLU A 109 -18.99 -15.42 14.64
C GLU A 109 -17.66 -15.17 15.39
N THR A 110 -16.64 -14.71 14.66
CA THR A 110 -15.28 -14.51 15.19
C THR A 110 -14.65 -13.19 14.72
N LYS A 111 -13.71 -12.67 15.51
CA LYS A 111 -12.87 -11.51 15.17
C LYS A 111 -11.51 -11.91 14.59
N PHE A 112 -11.31 -13.20 14.31
CA PHE A 112 -10.06 -13.76 13.80
C PHE A 112 -10.30 -14.44 12.45
N ILE A 113 -9.34 -14.31 11.55
CA ILE A 113 -9.40 -14.87 10.20
C ILE A 113 -8.07 -15.54 9.85
N SER A 114 -8.09 -16.74 9.27
CA SER A 114 -6.89 -17.40 8.78
C SER A 114 -6.43 -16.81 7.43
N LYS A 115 -5.17 -17.05 7.04
CA LYS A 115 -4.65 -16.61 5.74
C LYS A 115 -5.47 -17.15 4.57
N ASP A 116 -5.88 -18.42 4.62
CA ASP A 116 -6.73 -19.04 3.59
C ASP A 116 -8.11 -18.37 3.51
N GLN A 117 -8.71 -18.05 4.66
CA GLN A 117 -10.00 -17.37 4.72
C GLN A 117 -9.92 -15.93 4.19
N ILE A 118 -8.77 -15.25 4.35
CA ILE A 118 -8.51 -13.95 3.70
C ILE A 118 -8.52 -14.12 2.18
N VAL A 119 -7.80 -15.12 1.65
CA VAL A 119 -7.80 -15.39 0.20
C VAL A 119 -9.23 -15.62 -0.29
N GLU A 120 -10.00 -16.48 0.37
CA GLU A 120 -11.40 -16.74 -0.01
C GLU A 120 -12.28 -15.48 0.04
N SER A 121 -12.08 -14.63 1.04
CA SER A 121 -12.87 -13.39 1.23
C SER A 121 -12.58 -12.33 0.15
N PHE A 122 -11.36 -12.31 -0.38
CA PHE A 122 -10.89 -11.24 -1.28
C PHE A 122 -10.62 -11.67 -2.73
N LYS A 123 -10.45 -12.96 -3.04
CA LYS A 123 -10.12 -13.45 -4.40
C LYS A 123 -11.13 -13.09 -5.48
N THR A 124 -12.38 -12.84 -5.12
CA THR A 124 -13.43 -12.42 -6.08
C THR A 124 -13.47 -10.91 -6.29
N ARG A 125 -12.68 -10.13 -5.53
CA ARG A 125 -12.67 -8.67 -5.60
C ARG A 125 -11.77 -8.23 -6.75
N LYS A 126 -12.35 -7.47 -7.68
CA LYS A 126 -11.74 -7.04 -8.95
C LYS A 126 -10.30 -6.48 -8.87
N TYR A 127 -9.92 -5.85 -7.77
CA TYR A 127 -8.60 -5.23 -7.60
C TYR A 127 -7.69 -5.98 -6.61
N LEU A 128 -8.10 -7.14 -6.11
CA LEU A 128 -7.31 -7.98 -5.22
C LEU A 128 -7.27 -9.42 -5.74
N LEU A 129 -7.39 -9.59 -7.07
CA LEU A 129 -7.39 -10.92 -7.68
C LEU A 129 -6.05 -11.63 -7.44
N GLU A 130 -4.96 -10.88 -7.37
CA GLU A 130 -3.64 -11.44 -7.11
C GLU A 130 -3.47 -12.00 -5.68
N VAL A 131 -4.42 -11.79 -4.76
CA VAL A 131 -4.36 -12.35 -3.39
C VAL A 131 -4.29 -13.89 -3.38
N GLU A 132 -4.74 -14.56 -4.44
CA GLU A 132 -4.60 -16.03 -4.58
C GLU A 132 -3.14 -16.47 -4.73
N ASN A 133 -2.24 -15.56 -5.13
CA ASN A 133 -0.81 -15.81 -5.19
C ASN A 133 -0.15 -15.37 -3.87
N GLU A 134 0.40 -16.33 -3.13
CA GLU A 134 1.11 -16.10 -1.87
C GLU A 134 2.33 -15.16 -2.02
N TYR A 135 2.91 -15.09 -3.22
CA TYR A 135 4.00 -14.17 -3.55
C TYR A 135 3.52 -12.82 -4.10
N SER A 136 2.24 -12.50 -3.96
CA SER A 136 1.73 -11.19 -4.35
C SER A 136 1.85 -10.19 -3.21
N LEU A 137 2.07 -8.93 -3.59
CA LEU A 137 2.06 -7.82 -2.63
C LEU A 137 0.73 -7.71 -1.88
N SER A 138 -0.41 -7.99 -2.53
CA SER A 138 -1.72 -7.97 -1.89
C SER A 138 -1.88 -9.09 -0.86
N TYR A 139 -1.34 -10.29 -1.10
CA TYR A 139 -1.28 -11.35 -0.10
C TYR A 139 -0.39 -10.95 1.08
N GLY A 140 0.83 -10.49 0.81
CA GLY A 140 1.77 -10.04 1.86
C GLY A 140 1.18 -8.92 2.71
N MET A 141 0.50 -7.96 2.07
CA MET A 141 -0.17 -6.84 2.74
C MET A 141 -1.35 -7.28 3.59
N LEU A 142 -2.14 -8.27 3.19
CA LEU A 142 -3.31 -8.71 3.96
C LEU A 142 -2.96 -9.78 5.01
N THR A 143 -1.82 -10.46 4.85
CA THR A 143 -1.40 -11.55 5.74
C THR A 143 -0.17 -11.22 6.60
N HIS A 144 0.19 -9.94 6.65
CA HIS A 144 1.39 -9.47 7.33
C HIS A 144 1.41 -9.89 8.82
N PRO A 145 2.56 -10.33 9.38
CA PRO A 145 2.66 -10.82 10.75
C PRO A 145 2.21 -9.81 11.83
N ILE A 146 2.31 -8.51 11.58
CA ILE A 146 1.89 -7.47 12.54
C ILE A 146 0.40 -7.53 12.89
N PHE A 147 -0.40 -8.25 12.09
CA PHE A 147 -1.83 -8.43 12.33
C PHE A 147 -2.18 -9.65 13.17
N GLN A 148 -1.20 -10.50 13.47
CA GLN A 148 -1.41 -11.70 14.26
C GLN A 148 -1.51 -11.36 15.75
N LYS A 149 -2.62 -11.74 16.37
CA LYS A 149 -2.76 -11.76 17.84
C LYS A 149 -2.71 -13.18 18.41
N GLU A 150 -2.98 -14.16 17.55
CA GLU A 150 -2.92 -15.60 17.86
C GLU A 150 -2.07 -16.29 16.78
N PRO A 151 -1.45 -17.45 17.08
CA PRO A 151 -0.68 -18.20 16.09
C PRO A 151 -1.51 -18.47 14.84
N ASP A 152 -0.98 -18.09 13.67
CA ASP A 152 -1.59 -18.29 12.35
C ASP A 152 -2.96 -17.63 12.12
N LEU A 153 -3.42 -16.79 13.05
CA LEU A 153 -4.70 -16.08 12.98
C LEU A 153 -4.52 -14.58 13.00
N ILE A 154 -5.16 -13.91 12.03
CA ILE A 154 -5.11 -12.47 11.84
C ILE A 154 -6.31 -11.83 12.52
N TYR A 155 -6.06 -10.79 13.29
CA TYR A 155 -7.10 -10.04 13.97
C TYR A 155 -7.79 -9.07 13.01
N ILE A 156 -9.08 -9.30 12.74
CA ILE A 156 -9.87 -8.59 11.72
C ILE A 156 -9.87 -7.07 11.93
N PRO A 157 -9.99 -6.53 13.17
CA PRO A 157 -9.90 -5.09 13.38
C PRO A 157 -8.60 -4.47 12.84
N TYR A 158 -7.48 -5.19 12.86
CA TYR A 158 -6.25 -4.65 12.28
C TYR A 158 -6.31 -4.57 10.76
N LEU A 159 -7.00 -5.49 10.07
CA LEU A 159 -7.27 -5.37 8.63
C LEU A 159 -8.21 -4.20 8.32
N GLN A 160 -9.13 -3.86 9.23
CA GLN A 160 -9.95 -2.66 9.07
C GLN A 160 -9.11 -1.38 9.13
N LEU A 161 -8.10 -1.30 10.00
CA LEU A 161 -7.15 -0.17 10.02
C LEU A 161 -6.37 -0.05 8.70
N VAL A 162 -5.96 -1.18 8.12
CA VAL A 162 -5.33 -1.22 6.80
C VAL A 162 -6.28 -0.63 5.75
N ALA A 163 -7.56 -1.01 5.80
CA ALA A 163 -8.60 -0.46 4.91
C ALA A 163 -8.74 1.05 5.07
N ILE A 164 -8.78 1.55 6.31
CA ILE A 164 -8.85 2.99 6.62
C ILE A 164 -7.66 3.74 6.03
N LEU A 165 -6.45 3.19 6.09
CA LEU A 165 -5.26 3.86 5.58
C LEU A 165 -5.22 3.89 4.05
N TYR A 166 -5.43 2.76 3.39
CA TYR A 166 -5.15 2.64 1.95
C TYR A 166 -6.38 2.57 1.05
N SER A 167 -7.57 2.19 1.51
CA SER A 167 -8.74 2.07 0.63
C SER A 167 -9.23 3.44 0.12
N ALA A 168 -9.78 3.46 -1.09
CA ALA A 168 -10.40 4.65 -1.67
C ALA A 168 -11.57 5.12 -0.80
N SER A 169 -11.44 6.34 -0.27
CA SER A 169 -12.34 6.92 0.74
C SER A 169 -12.09 8.41 0.91
N THR A 170 -13.06 9.12 1.50
CA THR A 170 -12.88 10.49 1.98
C THR A 170 -12.40 10.49 3.42
N PHE A 171 -11.85 11.60 3.91
CA PHE A 171 -11.49 11.75 5.33
C PHE A 171 -12.68 11.50 6.25
N LYS A 172 -13.86 11.98 5.88
CA LYS A 172 -15.09 11.72 6.62
C LYS A 172 -15.39 10.23 6.74
N MET A 173 -15.31 9.47 5.64
CA MET A 173 -15.54 8.02 5.66
C MET A 173 -14.52 7.29 6.53
N LYS A 174 -13.23 7.64 6.41
CA LYS A 174 -12.16 7.10 7.26
C LYS A 174 -12.43 7.37 8.74
N ALA A 175 -12.82 8.59 9.08
CA ALA A 175 -13.10 9.00 10.45
C ALA A 175 -14.33 8.30 11.05
N VAL A 176 -15.40 8.14 10.26
CA VAL A 176 -16.59 7.39 10.68
C VAL A 176 -16.21 5.94 10.94
N SER A 177 -15.51 5.29 10.02
CA SER A 177 -15.04 3.91 10.19
C SER A 177 -14.16 3.77 11.43
N PHE A 178 -13.17 4.64 11.60
CA PHE A 178 -12.30 4.64 12.77
C PHE A 178 -13.08 4.83 14.07
N TYR A 179 -14.04 5.76 14.10
CA TYR A 179 -14.92 5.97 15.25
C TYR A 179 -15.69 4.69 15.61
N GLN A 180 -16.30 4.00 14.63
CA GLN A 180 -17.05 2.77 14.90
C GLN A 180 -16.16 1.65 15.45
N MET A 181 -14.88 1.62 15.09
CA MET A 181 -13.94 0.63 15.63
C MET A 181 -13.60 0.85 17.09
N VAL A 182 -13.40 2.11 17.52
CA VAL A 182 -13.03 2.43 18.91
C VAL A 182 -14.25 2.68 19.80
N LYS A 183 -15.46 2.75 19.23
CA LYS A 183 -16.70 2.97 19.97
C LYS A 183 -16.96 1.79 20.92
N VAL A 184 -17.00 2.08 22.22
CA VAL A 184 -17.43 1.12 23.24
C VAL A 184 -18.88 0.70 22.98
N GLU A 185 -19.15 -0.60 23.06
CA GLU A 185 -20.50 -1.14 22.93
C GLU A 185 -21.46 -0.43 23.90
N ASN A 186 -22.63 -0.05 23.39
CA ASN A 186 -23.71 0.63 24.14
C ASN A 186 -23.42 2.09 24.57
N THR A 187 -22.31 2.71 24.15
CA THR A 187 -22.11 4.16 24.34
C THR A 187 -22.12 4.88 23.00
N ASN A 188 -22.71 6.08 22.94
CA ASN A 188 -22.61 6.96 21.76
C ASN A 188 -21.44 7.94 21.86
N ARG A 189 -20.46 7.66 22.72
CA ARG A 189 -19.30 8.52 22.96
C ARG A 189 -18.07 7.70 23.31
N ILE A 190 -16.92 8.11 22.79
CA ILE A 190 -15.61 7.52 23.10
C ILE A 190 -14.97 8.31 24.25
N PRO A 191 -14.51 7.65 25.32
CA PRO A 191 -13.77 8.29 26.39
C PRO A 191 -12.30 8.57 26.02
N LYS A 192 -11.69 9.59 26.64
CA LYS A 192 -10.29 9.99 26.39
C LYS A 192 -9.26 8.90 26.69
N ASP A 193 -9.58 8.05 27.65
CA ASP A 193 -8.77 6.93 28.16
C ASP A 193 -9.18 5.58 27.55
N ASP A 194 -9.86 5.58 26.40
CA ASP A 194 -10.27 4.35 25.74
C ASP A 194 -9.03 3.49 25.34
N PRO A 195 -8.93 2.22 25.80
CA PRO A 195 -7.81 1.37 25.47
C PRO A 195 -7.71 1.05 23.97
N PHE A 196 -8.82 1.04 23.23
CA PHE A 196 -8.82 0.81 21.78
C PHE A 196 -8.24 2.01 21.02
N LEU A 197 -8.34 3.24 21.53
CA LEU A 197 -7.65 4.38 20.94
C LEU A 197 -6.12 4.21 21.03
N VAL A 198 -5.62 3.77 22.19
CA VAL A 198 -4.18 3.48 22.37
C VAL A 198 -3.73 2.38 21.40
N GLU A 199 -4.45 1.25 21.41
CA GLU A 199 -4.12 0.09 20.60
C GLU A 199 -4.15 0.41 19.10
N TYR A 200 -5.23 1.02 18.62
CA TYR A 200 -5.41 1.23 17.19
C TYR A 200 -4.57 2.39 16.66
N LEU A 201 -4.28 3.43 17.45
CA LEU A 201 -3.29 4.43 17.03
C LEU A 201 -1.91 3.80 16.88
N ARG A 202 -1.49 2.96 17.84
CA ARG A 202 -0.22 2.24 17.75
C ARG A 202 -0.18 1.41 16.48
N LYS A 203 -1.25 0.67 16.21
CA LYS A 203 -1.33 -0.18 15.03
C LYS A 203 -1.35 0.61 13.72
N LEU A 204 -2.00 1.77 13.66
CA LEU A 204 -1.93 2.66 12.48
C LEU A 204 -0.49 3.09 12.18
N LEU A 205 0.29 3.43 13.23
CA LEU A 205 1.70 3.78 13.09
C LEU A 205 2.53 2.57 12.60
N GLU A 206 2.35 1.40 13.21
CA GLU A 206 3.01 0.16 12.79
C GLU A 206 2.69 -0.22 11.34
N ILE A 207 1.43 -0.07 10.91
CA ILE A 207 1.04 -0.29 9.51
C ILE A 207 1.74 0.70 8.59
N SER A 208 1.69 1.99 8.93
CA SER A 208 2.25 3.04 8.09
C SER A 208 3.77 2.95 7.91
N TYR A 209 4.45 2.33 8.87
CA TYR A 209 5.90 2.28 8.94
C TYR A 209 6.48 0.87 8.81
N ILE A 210 6.21 -0.01 9.78
CA ILE A 210 6.80 -1.34 9.87
C ILE A 210 6.35 -2.22 8.70
N MET A 211 5.04 -2.27 8.43
CA MET A 211 4.53 -3.05 7.30
C MET A 211 5.03 -2.47 5.97
N ALA A 212 4.98 -1.15 5.81
CA ALA A 212 5.43 -0.49 4.58
C ALA A 212 6.90 -0.80 4.27
N LEU A 213 7.80 -0.69 5.26
CA LEU A 213 9.21 -1.05 5.12
C LEU A 213 9.42 -2.54 4.86
N SER A 214 8.71 -3.42 5.58
CA SER A 214 8.83 -4.86 5.40
C SER A 214 8.46 -5.26 3.97
N LEU A 215 7.32 -4.78 3.47
CA LEU A 215 6.88 -5.04 2.10
C LEU A 215 7.79 -4.36 1.06
N TYR A 216 8.28 -3.15 1.32
CA TYR A 216 9.24 -2.51 0.43
C TYR A 216 10.50 -3.35 0.28
N ASN A 217 11.08 -3.81 1.39
CA ASN A 217 12.27 -4.65 1.38
C ASN A 217 12.00 -6.01 0.71
N GLU A 218 10.85 -6.62 0.96
CA GLU A 218 10.53 -7.93 0.36
C GLU A 218 10.31 -7.87 -1.16
N PHE A 219 9.70 -6.78 -1.66
CA PHE A 219 9.24 -6.69 -3.04
C PHE A 219 10.08 -5.76 -3.94
N ASN A 220 11.14 -5.14 -3.40
CA ASN A 220 12.03 -4.28 -4.15
C ASN A 220 13.48 -4.82 -4.07
N GLU A 221 13.87 -5.61 -5.07
CA GLU A 221 15.12 -6.40 -5.12
C GLU A 221 16.40 -5.61 -5.44
N ASP A 222 16.35 -4.27 -5.48
CA ASP A 222 17.55 -3.46 -5.75
C ASP A 222 18.52 -3.54 -4.56
N GLU A 223 19.62 -4.30 -4.70
CA GLU A 223 20.68 -4.49 -3.70
C GLU A 223 21.26 -3.18 -3.10
N GLN A 224 21.17 -2.06 -3.83
CA GLN A 224 21.57 -0.75 -3.34
C GLN A 224 20.56 -0.16 -2.33
N ASN A 225 19.26 -0.38 -2.52
CA ASN A 225 18.20 0.14 -1.65
C ASN A 225 18.16 -0.59 -0.29
N HIS A 226 18.61 -1.86 -0.25
CA HIS A 226 18.73 -2.65 0.99
C HIS A 226 19.78 -2.15 2.00
N LYS A 227 20.73 -1.32 1.55
CA LYS A 227 21.69 -0.67 2.46
C LYS A 227 21.09 0.57 3.11
N ASP A 228 20.31 1.33 2.37
CA ASP A 228 19.66 2.55 2.85
C ASP A 228 18.53 2.23 3.86
N THR A 229 17.83 1.10 3.72
CA THR A 229 16.76 0.73 4.66
C THR A 229 17.24 0.34 6.07
N ARG A 230 18.52 -0.03 6.24
CA ARG A 230 19.09 -0.35 7.58
C ARG A 230 19.27 0.89 8.45
N GLU A 231 19.38 2.07 7.85
CA GLU A 231 19.42 3.34 8.59
C GLU A 231 18.07 3.65 9.27
N PHE A 232 16.99 2.98 8.82
CA PHE A 232 15.64 3.13 9.34
C PHE A 232 15.23 1.97 10.28
N ASP A 233 16.16 1.07 10.61
CA ASP A 233 15.92 -0.06 11.51
C ASP A 233 16.02 0.43 12.97
N PHE A 234 14.86 0.78 13.55
CA PHE A 234 14.78 1.33 14.90
C PHE A 234 15.13 0.29 15.98
N MET A 235 15.84 0.73 17.01
CA MET A 235 15.84 0.04 18.30
C MET A 235 14.42 0.05 18.88
N VAL A 236 13.93 -1.12 19.33
CA VAL A 236 12.57 -1.30 19.89
C VAL A 236 12.25 -0.28 21.00
N GLU A 237 13.24 0.10 21.78
CA GLU A 237 13.12 1.06 22.90
C GLU A 237 12.78 2.48 22.43
N ASP A 238 13.29 2.90 21.28
CA ASP A 238 12.98 4.22 20.71
C ASP A 238 11.56 4.26 20.14
N GLN A 239 11.04 3.13 19.65
CA GLN A 239 9.66 3.03 19.13
C GLN A 239 8.61 3.29 20.21
N ASP A 240 8.80 2.75 21.42
CA ASP A 240 7.87 2.95 22.53
C ASP A 240 7.87 4.38 23.06
N LEU A 241 9.03 5.04 23.07
CA LEU A 241 9.14 6.45 23.46
C LEU A 241 8.47 7.35 22.42
N ILE A 242 8.77 7.13 21.13
CA ILE A 242 8.14 7.85 20.00
C ILE A 242 6.61 7.68 20.08
N PHE A 243 6.13 6.45 20.27
CA PHE A 243 4.70 6.18 20.37
C PHE A 243 4.05 6.97 21.51
N LYS A 244 4.66 6.99 22.72
CA LYS A 244 4.10 7.73 23.86
C LYS A 244 3.96 9.23 23.57
N HIS A 245 4.96 9.84 22.91
CA HIS A 245 4.89 11.24 22.52
C HIS A 245 3.79 11.49 21.48
N ILE A 246 3.75 10.67 20.42
CA ILE A 246 2.73 10.77 19.36
C ILE A 246 1.32 10.58 19.93
N TYR A 247 1.13 9.59 20.83
CA TYR A 247 -0.17 9.33 21.45
C TYR A 247 -0.62 10.50 22.33
N SER A 248 0.29 11.11 23.09
CA SER A 248 -0.01 12.30 23.89
C SER A 248 -0.49 13.46 23.01
N GLU A 249 0.23 13.77 21.94
CA GLU A 249 -0.14 14.82 20.98
C GLU A 249 -1.48 14.51 20.30
N PHE A 250 -1.68 13.26 19.88
CA PHE A 250 -2.92 12.80 19.26
C PHE A 250 -4.11 13.02 20.18
N ILE A 251 -4.03 12.54 21.42
CA ILE A 251 -5.12 12.66 22.40
C ILE A 251 -5.38 14.12 22.77
N GLU A 252 -4.34 14.93 22.94
CA GLU A 252 -4.48 16.37 23.23
C GLU A 252 -5.16 17.10 22.06
N GLY A 253 -4.78 16.83 20.81
CA GLY A 253 -5.43 17.43 19.66
C GLY A 253 -6.86 16.90 19.43
N LEU A 254 -7.08 15.60 19.60
CA LEU A 254 -8.37 14.96 19.33
C LEU A 254 -9.42 15.27 20.39
N PHE A 255 -9.04 15.37 21.67
CA PHE A 255 -9.99 15.67 22.75
C PHE A 255 -9.93 17.14 23.19
N GLY A 256 -8.78 17.79 23.11
CA GLY A 256 -8.57 19.10 23.70
C GLY A 256 -8.92 19.08 25.18
N ARG A 257 -9.96 19.81 25.56
CA ARG A 257 -10.50 19.86 26.94
C ARG A 257 -11.58 18.81 27.21
N ASP A 258 -12.10 18.15 26.18
CA ASP A 258 -13.20 17.19 26.34
C ASP A 258 -12.71 15.88 26.96
N LEU A 259 -13.56 15.24 27.77
CA LEU A 259 -13.29 13.90 28.31
C LEU A 259 -13.92 12.79 27.49
N LYS A 260 -14.94 13.12 26.68
CA LYS A 260 -15.67 12.19 25.83
C LYS A 260 -16.09 12.87 24.54
N LEU A 261 -15.98 12.18 23.42
CA LEU A 261 -16.35 12.72 22.10
C LEU A 261 -17.53 11.94 21.52
N ALA A 262 -18.51 12.68 21.00
CA ALA A 262 -19.54 12.13 20.13
C ALA A 262 -19.01 12.00 18.69
N GLU A 263 -19.69 11.17 17.90
CA GLU A 263 -19.29 10.87 16.52
C GLU A 263 -19.13 12.13 15.66
N GLU A 264 -20.07 13.07 15.75
CA GLU A 264 -20.05 14.28 14.92
C GLU A 264 -18.83 15.15 15.20
N VAL A 265 -18.45 15.29 16.47
CA VAL A 265 -17.28 16.07 16.89
C VAL A 265 -16.00 15.35 16.48
N PHE A 266 -15.92 14.04 16.72
CA PHE A 266 -14.78 13.23 16.33
C PHE A 266 -14.52 13.31 14.82
N VAL A 267 -15.56 13.06 14.02
CA VAL A 267 -15.50 13.09 12.56
C VAL A 267 -15.13 14.49 12.06
N HIS A 268 -15.69 15.55 12.66
CA HIS A 268 -15.34 16.93 12.30
C HIS A 268 -13.84 17.22 12.46
N ARG A 269 -13.23 16.79 13.58
CA ARG A 269 -11.79 17.01 13.82
C ARG A 269 -10.93 16.28 12.77
N PHE A 270 -11.29 15.05 12.42
CA PHE A 270 -10.59 14.32 11.34
C PHE A 270 -10.89 14.82 9.92
N GLU A 271 -12.00 15.52 9.69
CA GLU A 271 -12.33 16.05 8.36
C GLU A 271 -11.67 17.42 8.11
N ARG A 272 -11.61 18.27 9.14
CA ARG A 272 -11.28 19.71 8.97
C ARG A 272 -10.03 20.17 9.71
N GLU A 273 -9.53 19.39 10.65
CA GLU A 273 -8.39 19.78 11.50
C GLU A 273 -7.16 18.90 11.21
N GLU A 274 -6.12 19.04 12.02
CA GLU A 274 -4.86 18.30 11.87
C GLU A 274 -5.01 16.80 12.15
N GLN A 275 -6.12 16.38 12.77
CA GLN A 275 -6.36 14.96 13.09
C GLN A 275 -6.43 14.06 11.85
N LYS A 276 -6.77 14.63 10.69
CA LYS A 276 -6.77 13.91 9.40
C LYS A 276 -5.42 13.25 9.09
N ASN A 277 -4.32 13.82 9.60
CA ASN A 277 -2.95 13.35 9.39
C ASN A 277 -2.75 11.94 9.97
N TYR A 278 -3.50 11.57 11.02
CA TYR A 278 -3.40 10.24 11.63
C TYR A 278 -4.13 9.14 10.86
N LEU A 279 -4.90 9.49 9.81
CA LEU A 279 -5.60 8.52 8.95
C LEU A 279 -4.98 8.45 7.54
N GLN A 280 -3.71 8.86 7.42
CA GLN A 280 -2.94 8.84 6.18
C GLN A 280 -1.55 8.27 6.44
N PRO A 281 -1.12 7.24 5.70
CA PRO A 281 0.13 6.54 6.02
C PRO A 281 1.37 7.43 5.83
N TRP A 282 1.42 8.29 4.81
CA TRP A 282 2.57 9.19 4.61
C TRP A 282 2.66 10.30 5.67
N GLU A 283 1.52 10.84 6.13
CA GLU A 283 1.52 11.82 7.22
C GLU A 283 1.90 11.16 8.55
N LEU A 284 1.44 9.94 8.82
CA LEU A 284 1.88 9.15 9.97
C LEU A 284 3.41 8.95 9.95
N ARG A 285 3.99 8.62 8.79
CA ARG A 285 5.45 8.51 8.63
C ARG A 285 6.18 9.83 8.88
N LYS A 286 5.64 10.97 8.41
CA LYS A 286 6.20 12.30 8.72
C LYS A 286 6.19 12.60 10.22
N ILE A 287 5.09 12.26 10.90
CA ILE A 287 4.96 12.40 12.36
C ILE A 287 6.01 11.53 13.06
N ILE A 288 6.16 10.26 12.65
CA ILE A 288 7.20 9.36 13.17
C ILE A 288 8.60 9.95 12.96
N ASN A 289 8.89 10.47 11.75
CA ASN A 289 10.22 11.01 11.46
C ASN A 289 10.56 12.23 12.32
N LYS A 290 9.59 13.13 12.49
CA LYS A 290 9.76 14.33 13.32
C LYS A 290 10.18 13.94 14.74
N HIS A 291 9.43 13.03 15.36
CA HIS A 291 9.71 12.58 16.74
C HIS A 291 11.03 11.80 16.86
N ARG A 292 11.39 11.04 15.82
CA ARG A 292 12.71 10.39 15.73
C ARG A 292 13.84 11.41 15.78
N LEU A 293 13.80 12.41 14.90
CA LEU A 293 14.84 13.43 14.79
C LEU A 293 14.96 14.25 16.09
N ASP A 294 13.84 14.54 16.75
CA ASP A 294 13.81 15.23 18.04
C ASP A 294 14.51 14.40 19.14
N ILE A 295 14.28 13.09 19.21
CA ILE A 295 14.94 12.20 20.17
C ILE A 295 16.44 12.08 19.88
N GLU A 296 16.82 11.95 18.61
CA GLU A 296 18.23 11.91 18.20
C GLU A 296 18.97 13.19 18.56
N ALA A 297 18.34 14.35 18.33
CA ALA A 297 18.88 15.65 18.74
C ALA A 297 19.09 15.72 20.26
N GLN A 298 18.08 15.33 21.04
CA GLN A 298 18.18 15.30 22.51
C GLN A 298 19.30 14.37 23.01
N LYS A 299 19.50 13.21 22.35
CA LYS A 299 20.60 12.28 22.68
C LYS A 299 21.95 12.92 22.40
N ARG A 300 22.11 13.59 21.24
CA ARG A 300 23.35 14.29 20.87
C ARG A 300 23.67 15.44 21.85
N ASP A 301 22.68 16.23 22.22
CA ASP A 301 22.85 17.34 23.17
C ASP A 301 23.27 16.85 24.56
N LYS A 302 22.71 15.73 25.04
CA LYS A 302 23.12 15.11 26.31
C LYS A 302 24.56 14.59 26.28
N ILE A 303 25.02 14.08 25.14
CA ILE A 303 26.41 13.62 24.99
C ILE A 303 27.36 14.83 25.01
N ASN A 304 27.02 15.89 24.27
CA ASN A 304 27.83 17.11 24.20
C ASN A 304 27.86 17.89 25.53
N ALA A 305 26.81 17.82 26.34
CA ALA A 305 26.77 18.46 27.66
C ALA A 305 27.60 17.71 28.74
N ASN A 306 27.97 16.46 28.48
CA ASN A 306 28.76 15.62 29.38
C ASN A 306 30.25 15.51 28.98
N GLN A 307 30.65 16.22 27.92
CA GLN A 307 32.05 16.38 27.46
C GLN A 307 32.60 17.74 27.91
#